data_AF-A0A2A4FBQ0-F1
#
_entry.id   AF-A0A2A4FBQ0-F1
#
_cell.length_a   1.000
_cell.length_b   1.000
_cell.length_c   1.000
_cell.angle_alpha   90.00
_cell.angle_beta   90.00
_cell.angle_gamma   90.00
#
_symmetry.space_group_name_H-M   'P 1'
#
loop_
_entity.id
_entity.type
_entity.pdbx_description
1 polymer ?
#
loop_
_entity_poly.entity_id
_entity_poly.type
_entity_poly.pdbx_seq_one_letter_code
_entity_poly.pdbx_strand_id
1 'polypeptide(L)'
;MSTPIAITGFGVLSPAGATPDALWRALETRAVLNGPWPKRPLAGYPADNVIAVPEAVWRTLEPAATGVENRAAALARHAIRQALADARLAGAGSLRIGCMLGTTTAGVEVAENVLVDAPGSAAAGAAALDASAL
;
A
#
# COMPACT_ATOMS: atom_id res chain seq x y z
N MET A 1 -7.68 -23.75 27.56
CA MET A 1 -7.39 -23.96 26.12
C MET A 1 -8.00 -22.79 25.36
N SER A 2 -7.26 -22.16 24.45
CA SER A 2 -7.77 -21.05 23.63
C SER A 2 -8.59 -21.59 22.45
N THR A 3 -9.65 -20.87 22.08
CA THR A 3 -10.43 -21.16 20.86
C THR A 3 -9.55 -20.99 19.62
N PRO A 4 -9.52 -21.95 18.67
CA PRO A 4 -8.75 -21.81 17.44
C PRO A 4 -9.32 -20.71 16.55
N ILE A 5 -8.42 -20.03 15.83
CA ILE A 5 -8.76 -18.98 14.86
C ILE A 5 -8.47 -19.53 13.46
N ALA A 6 -9.40 -19.33 12.54
CA ALA A 6 -9.25 -19.72 11.13
C ALA A 6 -9.20 -18.48 10.23
N ILE A 7 -8.39 -18.57 9.17
CA ILE A 7 -8.38 -17.60 8.08
C ILE A 7 -9.40 -18.07 7.04
N THR A 8 -10.45 -17.30 6.81
CA THR A 8 -11.57 -17.68 5.93
C THR A 8 -11.61 -16.92 4.62
N GLY A 9 -10.83 -15.85 4.49
CA GLY A 9 -10.69 -15.11 3.25
C GLY A 9 -9.37 -14.35 3.20
N PHE A 10 -8.87 -14.15 1.99
CA PHE A 10 -7.60 -13.50 1.73
C PHE A 10 -7.75 -12.40 0.68
N GLY A 11 -7.17 -11.25 0.96
CA GLY A 11 -7.16 -10.12 0.06
C GLY A 11 -5.78 -9.49 0.04
N VAL A 12 -5.29 -9.19 -1.15
CA VAL A 12 -3.91 -8.76 -1.33
C VAL A 12 -3.81 -7.70 -2.42
N LEU A 13 -2.97 -6.71 -2.17
CA LEU A 13 -2.34 -5.94 -3.22
C LEU A 13 -0.84 -5.98 -3.00
N SER A 14 -0.09 -6.44 -4.00
CA SER A 14 1.34 -6.69 -3.87
C SER A 14 2.10 -6.28 -5.14
N PRO A 15 3.43 -6.22 -5.08
CA PRO A 15 4.28 -6.06 -6.26
C PRO A 15 4.06 -7.14 -7.34
N ALA A 16 3.61 -8.33 -6.94
CA ALA A 16 3.30 -9.42 -7.86
C ALA A 16 1.93 -9.25 -8.56
N GLY A 17 1.07 -8.37 -8.06
CA GLY A 17 -0.28 -8.16 -8.56
C GLY A 17 -1.34 -8.02 -7.45
N ALA A 18 -2.61 -7.98 -7.86
CA ALA A 18 -3.78 -7.74 -7.01
C ALA A 18 -4.57 -8.99 -6.64
N THR A 19 -4.02 -10.19 -6.87
CA THR A 19 -4.73 -11.45 -6.64
C THR A 19 -3.91 -12.42 -5.78
N PRO A 20 -4.57 -13.29 -5.00
CA PRO A 20 -3.89 -14.36 -4.25
C PRO A 20 -3.03 -15.24 -5.14
N ASP A 21 -3.54 -15.65 -6.31
CA ASP A 21 -2.83 -16.49 -7.28
C ASP A 21 -1.55 -15.84 -7.81
N ALA A 22 -1.59 -14.53 -8.10
CA ALA A 22 -0.42 -13.81 -8.57
C ALA A 22 0.67 -13.75 -7.49
N LEU A 23 0.27 -13.48 -6.24
CA LEU A 23 1.20 -13.53 -5.11
C LEU A 23 1.76 -14.95 -4.93
N TRP A 24 0.91 -15.97 -4.94
CA TRP A 24 1.32 -17.35 -4.72
C TRP A 24 2.30 -17.81 -5.79
N ARG A 25 2.00 -17.55 -7.07
CA ARG A 25 2.90 -17.85 -8.18
C ARG A 25 4.25 -17.14 -8.03
N ALA A 26 4.26 -15.87 -7.63
CA ALA A 26 5.51 -15.15 -7.40
C ALA A 26 6.35 -15.77 -6.27
N LEU A 27 5.70 -16.25 -5.20
CA LEU A 27 6.38 -16.97 -4.12
C LEU A 27 6.94 -18.31 -4.59
N GLU A 28 6.13 -19.13 -5.27
CA GLU A 28 6.52 -20.44 -5.80
C GLU A 28 7.71 -20.34 -6.76
N THR A 29 7.69 -19.32 -7.62
CA THR A 29 8.72 -19.12 -8.65
C THR A 29 9.91 -18.30 -8.17
N ARG A 30 9.89 -17.79 -6.93
CA ARG A 30 10.90 -16.86 -6.40
C ARG A 30 11.11 -15.66 -7.31
N ALA A 31 10.01 -15.07 -7.77
CA ALA A 31 10.05 -13.94 -8.70
C ALA A 31 10.86 -12.77 -8.12
N VAL A 32 11.77 -12.22 -8.93
CA VAL A 32 12.51 -11.00 -8.63
C VAL A 32 11.66 -9.82 -9.07
N LEU A 33 11.16 -9.04 -8.10
CA LEU A 33 10.17 -7.97 -8.33
C LEU A 33 10.74 -6.57 -8.05
N ASN A 34 12.02 -6.47 -7.73
CA ASN A 34 12.67 -5.19 -7.53
C ASN A 34 13.05 -4.54 -8.87
N GLY A 35 13.00 -3.21 -8.93
CA GLY A 35 13.34 -2.44 -10.11
C GLY A 35 13.49 -0.95 -9.80
N PRO A 36 13.68 -0.10 -10.82
CA PRO A 36 13.75 1.36 -10.63
C PRO A 36 12.44 1.92 -10.09
N TRP A 37 12.49 3.03 -9.35
CA TRP A 37 11.29 3.64 -8.78
C TRP A 37 10.41 4.25 -9.89
N PRO A 38 9.16 3.81 -10.06
CA PRO A 38 8.37 4.16 -11.24
C PRO A 38 7.77 5.58 -11.18
N LYS A 39 7.78 6.26 -10.03
CA LYS A 39 7.07 7.55 -9.87
C LYS A 39 7.94 8.77 -10.15
N ARG A 40 9.21 8.75 -9.73
CA ARG A 40 10.13 9.91 -9.83
C ARG A 40 11.59 9.48 -9.75
N PRO A 41 12.54 10.27 -10.30
CA PRO A 41 13.96 10.05 -10.07
C PRO A 41 14.29 10.10 -8.57
N LEU A 42 15.12 9.18 -8.09
CA LEU A 42 15.61 9.14 -6.70
C LEU A 42 17.02 9.74 -6.58
N ALA A 43 17.27 10.87 -7.26
CA ALA A 43 18.55 11.55 -7.18
C ALA A 43 18.84 11.97 -5.73
N GLY A 44 19.95 11.48 -5.16
CA GLY A 44 20.33 11.72 -3.76
C GLY A 44 20.01 10.58 -2.79
N TYR A 45 19.26 9.55 -3.22
CA TYR A 45 19.08 8.33 -2.43
C TYR A 45 20.21 7.33 -2.72
N PRO A 46 20.61 6.50 -1.73
CA PRO A 46 21.70 5.54 -1.88
C PRO A 46 21.34 4.37 -2.81
N ALA A 47 20.07 4.20 -3.18
CA ALA A 47 19.61 3.15 -4.07
C ALA A 47 18.39 3.62 -4.90
N ASP A 48 18.37 3.20 -6.17
CA ASP A 48 17.22 3.27 -7.08
C ASP A 48 16.77 1.85 -7.44
N ASN A 49 16.57 1.04 -6.40
CA ASN A 49 16.11 -0.33 -6.53
C ASN A 49 15.07 -0.60 -5.45
N VAL A 50 13.82 -0.67 -5.86
CA VAL A 50 12.65 -0.65 -4.99
C VAL A 50 11.70 -1.80 -5.33
N ILE A 51 10.80 -2.09 -4.41
CA ILE A 51 9.73 -3.05 -4.61
C ILE A 51 8.43 -2.25 -4.56
N ALA A 52 7.75 -2.15 -5.70
CA ALA A 52 6.56 -1.31 -5.84
C ALA A 52 5.37 -2.13 -6.37
N VAL A 53 4.16 -1.78 -5.93
CA VAL A 53 2.94 -2.22 -6.61
C VAL A 53 2.94 -1.63 -8.03
N PRO A 54 2.68 -2.41 -9.09
CA PRO A 54 2.64 -1.90 -10.45
C PRO A 54 1.66 -0.73 -10.58
N GLU A 55 2.08 0.35 -11.25
CA GLU A 55 1.28 1.57 -11.32
C GLU A 55 -0.04 1.35 -12.09
N ALA A 56 -0.05 0.47 -13.09
CA ALA A 56 -1.28 0.07 -13.78
C ALA A 56 -2.29 -0.58 -12.84
N VAL A 57 -1.83 -1.41 -11.90
CA VAL A 57 -2.67 -2.02 -10.86
C VAL A 57 -3.15 -0.95 -9.88
N TRP A 58 -2.25 -0.07 -9.45
CA TRP A 58 -2.58 1.03 -8.56
C TRP A 58 -3.68 1.94 -9.12
N ARG A 59 -3.59 2.35 -10.39
CA ARG A 59 -4.58 3.21 -11.05
C ARG A 59 -5.98 2.61 -11.11
N THR A 60 -6.13 1.28 -11.00
CA THR A 60 -7.47 0.66 -10.89
C THR A 60 -8.13 0.89 -9.53
N LEU A 61 -7.36 1.30 -8.52
CA LEU A 61 -7.82 1.52 -7.15
C LEU A 61 -8.13 2.98 -6.83
N GLU A 62 -7.54 3.91 -7.58
CA GLU A 62 -7.81 5.34 -7.42
C GLU A 62 -9.21 5.67 -7.97
N PRO A 63 -10.15 6.15 -7.13
CA PRO A 63 -11.28 6.88 -7.67
C PRO A 63 -10.74 8.13 -8.37
N ALA A 64 -11.34 8.53 -9.48
CA ALA A 64 -10.99 9.72 -10.27
C ALA A 64 -11.16 11.07 -9.52
N ALA A 65 -11.17 11.07 -8.19
CA ALA A 65 -11.57 12.17 -7.33
C ALA A 65 -10.34 12.91 -6.76
N THR A 66 -9.94 13.99 -7.45
CA THR A 66 -9.56 15.34 -6.96
C THR A 66 -8.76 15.54 -5.65
N GLY A 67 -8.12 14.53 -5.07
CA GLY A 67 -7.30 14.68 -3.86
C GLY A 67 -6.33 13.51 -3.66
N VAL A 68 -5.19 13.80 -3.04
CA VAL A 68 -4.15 12.80 -2.71
C VAL A 68 -4.67 11.94 -1.56
N GLU A 69 -5.44 10.90 -1.86
CA GLU A 69 -5.79 9.90 -0.85
C GLU A 69 -4.51 9.21 -0.35
N ASN A 70 -4.39 9.02 0.96
CA ASN A 70 -3.30 8.23 1.54
C ASN A 70 -3.31 6.82 0.94
N ARG A 71 -2.28 6.50 0.14
CA ARG A 71 -2.22 5.20 -0.57
C ARG A 71 -2.38 4.03 0.39
N ALA A 72 -1.81 4.10 1.60
CA ALA A 72 -1.94 3.02 2.58
C ALA A 72 -3.40 2.72 2.95
N ALA A 73 -4.25 3.75 3.05
CA ALA A 73 -5.67 3.58 3.34
C ALA A 73 -6.43 2.94 2.17
N ALA A 74 -6.15 3.36 0.94
CA ALA A 74 -6.72 2.77 -0.27
C ALA A 74 -6.28 1.31 -0.47
N LEU A 75 -5.00 0.98 -0.18
CA LEU A 75 -4.48 -0.38 -0.14
C LEU A 75 -5.26 -1.25 0.87
N ALA A 76 -5.39 -0.77 2.10
CA ALA A 76 -6.10 -1.49 3.16
C ALA A 76 -7.57 -1.72 2.77
N ARG A 77 -8.27 -0.70 2.25
CA ARG A 77 -9.65 -0.82 1.79
C ARG A 77 -9.79 -1.85 0.67
N HIS A 78 -8.88 -1.86 -0.29
CA HIS A 78 -8.89 -2.86 -1.35
C HIS A 78 -8.72 -4.27 -0.80
N ALA A 79 -7.68 -4.50 0.01
CA ALA A 79 -7.38 -5.81 0.59
C ALA A 79 -8.54 -6.33 1.47
N ILE A 80 -9.12 -5.47 2.32
CA ILE A 80 -10.27 -5.86 3.16
C ILE A 80 -11.47 -6.27 2.31
N ARG A 81 -11.79 -5.51 1.24
CA ARG A 81 -12.92 -5.86 0.36
C ARG A 81 -12.70 -7.20 -0.33
N GLN A 82 -11.49 -7.46 -0.83
CA GLN A 82 -11.13 -8.75 -1.43
C GLN A 82 -11.24 -9.89 -0.41
N ALA A 83 -10.70 -9.71 0.80
CA ALA A 83 -10.77 -10.72 1.86
C ALA A 83 -12.21 -11.04 2.27
N LEU A 84 -13.07 -10.02 2.39
CA LEU A 84 -14.49 -10.22 2.69
C LEU A 84 -15.23 -10.92 1.54
N ALA A 85 -14.91 -10.61 0.29
CA ALA A 85 -15.48 -11.28 -0.87
C ALA A 85 -15.06 -12.75 -0.93
N ASP A 86 -13.78 -13.04 -0.72
CA ASP A 86 -13.22 -14.40 -0.68
C ASP A 86 -13.84 -15.24 0.44
N ALA A 87 -14.02 -14.63 1.63
CA ALA A 87 -14.73 -15.25 2.75
C ALA A 87 -16.24 -15.40 2.53
N ARG A 88 -16.80 -14.91 1.41
CA ARG A 88 -18.24 -14.85 1.11
C ARG A 88 -19.05 -14.08 2.16
N LEU A 89 -18.44 -13.03 2.70
CA LEU A 89 -19.03 -12.12 3.70
C LEU A 89 -19.33 -10.73 3.12
N ALA A 90 -19.12 -10.52 1.82
CA ALA A 90 -19.49 -9.26 1.16
C ALA A 90 -21.01 -9.01 1.31
N GLY A 91 -21.38 -7.92 1.98
CA GLY A 91 -22.79 -7.57 2.24
C GLY A 91 -23.44 -8.37 3.37
N ALA A 92 -22.67 -9.15 4.14
CA ALA A 92 -23.17 -9.74 5.38
C ALA A 92 -23.64 -8.63 6.33
N GLY A 93 -24.78 -8.85 7.00
CA GLY A 93 -25.42 -7.89 7.89
C GLY A 93 -24.64 -7.61 9.18
N SER A 94 -25.28 -7.75 10.35
CA SER A 94 -24.63 -7.47 11.63
C SER A 94 -23.53 -8.49 11.95
N LEU A 95 -22.28 -8.14 11.66
CA LEU A 95 -21.10 -8.88 12.07
C LEU A 95 -20.49 -8.26 13.34
N ARG A 96 -20.00 -9.09 14.26
CA ARG A 96 -19.12 -8.63 15.34
C ARG A 96 -17.69 -8.59 14.81
N ILE A 97 -17.26 -7.42 14.35
CA ILE A 97 -15.97 -7.23 13.67
C ILE A 97 -14.98 -6.57 14.62
N GLY A 98 -13.79 -7.17 14.77
CA GLY A 98 -12.59 -6.49 15.22
C GLY A 98 -11.70 -6.19 14.01
N CYS A 99 -11.09 -5.01 13.95
CA CYS A 99 -10.16 -4.64 12.89
C CYS A 99 -8.84 -4.20 13.51
N MET A 100 -7.74 -4.78 13.03
CA MET A 100 -6.39 -4.38 13.39
C MET A 100 -5.62 -4.10 12.10
N LEU A 101 -5.08 -2.88 12.00
CA LEU A 101 -4.28 -2.44 10.87
C LEU A 101 -2.89 -2.06 11.38
N GLY A 102 -1.85 -2.54 10.69
CA GLY A 102 -0.46 -2.19 10.97
C GLY A 102 0.15 -1.45 9.79
N THR A 103 0.89 -0.39 10.07
CA THR A 103 1.63 0.38 9.06
C THR A 103 2.86 1.03 9.68
N THR A 104 3.94 1.13 8.92
CA THR A 104 5.19 1.76 9.35
C THR A 104 5.32 3.19 8.83
N THR A 105 4.89 3.44 7.60
CA THR A 105 5.05 4.75 6.94
C THR A 105 3.74 5.50 6.74
N ALA A 106 2.59 4.85 6.96
CA ALA A 106 1.28 5.44 7.29
C ALA A 106 0.82 6.78 6.65
N GLY A 107 1.27 7.15 5.45
CA GLY A 107 0.94 8.45 4.84
C GLY A 107 2.11 9.41 4.62
N VAL A 108 3.36 8.96 4.84
CA VAL A 108 4.58 9.66 4.44
C VAL A 108 4.50 10.16 3.00
N GLU A 109 3.87 9.41 2.09
CA GLU A 109 3.68 9.87 0.71
C GLU A 109 2.83 11.13 0.59
N VAL A 110 1.83 11.32 1.46
CA VAL A 110 1.02 12.56 1.48
C VAL A 110 1.90 13.73 1.92
N ALA A 111 2.70 13.55 2.96
CA ALA A 111 3.64 14.57 3.44
C ALA A 111 4.73 14.88 2.40
N GLU A 112 5.29 13.86 1.75
CA GLU A 112 6.28 14.02 0.68
C GLU A 112 5.72 14.79 -0.51
N ASN A 113 4.48 14.50 -0.94
CA ASN A 113 3.87 15.22 -2.06
C ASN A 113 3.65 16.70 -1.72
N VAL A 114 3.21 17.01 -0.49
CA VAL A 114 3.08 18.41 -0.03
C VAL A 114 4.43 19.14 -0.02
N LEU A 115 5.51 18.46 0.38
CA LEU A 115 6.85 19.04 0.43
C LEU A 115 7.47 19.24 -0.96
N VAL A 116 7.19 18.34 -1.90
CA VAL A 116 7.66 18.45 -3.30
C VAL A 116 7.00 19.63 -4.01
N ASP A 117 5.70 19.87 -3.74
CA ASP A 117 4.93 20.94 -4.36
C ASP A 117 5.15 22.32 -3.67
N ALA A 118 5.94 22.38 -2.59
CA ALA A 118 6.22 23.62 -1.87
C ALA A 118 7.23 24.52 -2.64
N PRO A 119 7.05 25.86 -2.64
CA PRO A 119 8.02 26.80 -3.21
C PRO A 119 9.40 26.62 -2.56
N GLY A 120 10.41 26.24 -3.36
CA GLY A 120 11.78 26.00 -2.88
C GLY A 120 12.16 24.52 -2.68
N SER A 121 11.31 23.57 -3.11
CA SER A 121 11.52 22.11 -2.96
C SER A 121 12.76 21.53 -3.63
N ALA A 122 13.51 22.32 -4.43
CA ALA A 122 14.80 21.91 -4.99
C ALA A 122 15.88 21.62 -3.92
N ALA A 123 15.65 21.96 -2.64
CA ALA A 123 16.56 21.65 -1.55
C ALA A 123 15.84 21.41 -0.22
N ALA A 124 14.95 20.41 -0.13
CA ALA A 124 14.50 19.93 1.17
C ALA A 124 15.61 19.10 1.82
N GLY A 125 16.50 19.75 2.58
CA GLY A 125 17.53 19.09 3.37
C GLY A 125 16.94 18.24 4.50
N ALA A 126 17.73 17.29 5.01
CA ALA A 126 17.34 16.26 6.00
C ALA A 126 16.60 16.75 7.26
N ALA A 127 16.66 18.05 7.58
CA ALA A 127 15.93 18.66 8.69
C ALA A 127 14.41 18.79 8.45
N ALA A 128 13.94 18.75 7.20
CA ALA A 128 12.52 18.86 6.87
C ALA A 128 11.75 17.52 6.96
N LEU A 129 12.46 16.40 7.15
CA LEU A 129 11.90 15.05 7.21
C LEU A 129 11.73 14.53 8.65
N ASP A 130 11.92 15.38 9.66
CA ASP A 130 11.70 15.01 11.05
C ASP A 130 10.20 15.01 11.37
N ALA A 131 9.60 13.82 11.30
CA ALA A 131 8.20 13.57 11.63
C ALA A 131 7.90 13.56 13.14
N SER A 132 8.87 13.85 14.02
CA SER A 132 8.66 13.87 15.48
C SER A 132 7.96 15.14 15.99
N ALA A 133 7.66 16.09 15.10
CA ALA A 133 6.96 17.35 15.42
C ALA A 133 5.47 17.38 15.00
N LEU A 134 4.91 16.24 14.56
CA LEU A 134 3.48 16.02 14.31
C LEU A 134 2.88 15.09 15.37
#